data_AF-A0A354XUQ1-F1
#
_entry.id   AF-A0A354XUQ1-F1
#
_cell.length_a   1.000
_cell.length_b   1.000
_cell.length_c   1.000
_cell.angle_alpha   90.00
_cell.angle_beta   90.00
_cell.angle_gamma   90.00
#
_symmetry.space_group_name_H-M   'P 1'
#
loop_
_entity.id
_entity.type
_entity.pdbx_description
1 polymer ?
#
loop_
_entity_poly.entity_id
_entity_poly.type
_entity_poly.pdbx_seq_one_letter_code
_entity_poly.pdbx_strand_id
1 'polypeptide(L)'
;DRWKREEVVQKMLPFLLEAKESGCQTFVDCTPDYLGRDVLLLQELSKLSGVNILTNTGFYGAVDNKFVPRFAFDESAGQLAERWINEWEHGIDGTTVKPGFIKIGVNSTNLSGMNT
;
A
#
# COMPACT_ATOMS: atom_id res chain seq x y z
N ASP A 1 -3.68 12.88 13.67
CA ASP A 1 -3.48 12.35 12.30
C ASP A 1 -2.12 11.69 12.16
N ARG A 2 -2.01 10.65 11.31
CA ARG A 2 -0.79 9.86 11.09
C ARG A 2 0.35 10.69 10.49
N TRP A 3 -0.01 11.67 9.64
CA TRP A 3 0.83 12.71 9.05
C TRP A 3 -0.06 13.87 8.58
N LYS A 4 0.55 14.99 8.21
CA LYS A 4 -0.12 16.14 7.59
C LYS A 4 -0.08 15.98 6.07
N ARG A 5 -1.22 15.69 5.44
CA ARG A 5 -1.30 15.36 4.00
C ARG A 5 -0.77 16.49 3.13
N GLU A 6 -1.04 17.73 3.49
CA GLU A 6 -0.59 18.91 2.76
C GLU A 6 0.94 18.99 2.70
N GLU A 7 1.64 18.69 3.79
CA GLU A 7 3.10 18.66 3.82
C GLU A 7 3.67 17.54 2.94
N VAL A 8 3.02 16.37 2.92
CA VAL A 8 3.42 15.26 2.03
C VAL A 8 3.17 15.60 0.56
N VAL A 9 2.03 16.21 0.23
CA VAL A 9 1.72 16.66 -1.13
C VAL A 9 2.74 17.69 -1.61
N GLN A 10 3.02 18.71 -0.80
CA GLN A 10 4.04 19.72 -1.13
C GLN A 10 5.41 19.09 -1.38
N LYS A 11 5.76 18.04 -0.62
CA LYS A 11 7.05 17.36 -0.78
C LYS A 11 7.10 16.47 -2.02
N MET A 12 6.05 15.71 -2.30
CA MET A 12 6.04 14.65 -3.33
C MET A 12 5.68 15.17 -4.73
N LEU A 13 4.82 16.19 -4.82
CA LEU A 13 4.30 16.67 -6.10
C LEU A 13 5.41 17.09 -7.10
N PRO A 14 6.49 17.80 -6.70
CA PRO A 14 7.56 18.15 -7.64
C PRO A 14 8.20 16.94 -8.32
N PHE A 15 8.42 15.84 -7.59
CA PHE A 15 9.01 14.61 -8.13
C PHE A 15 8.08 13.89 -9.10
N LEU A 16 6.77 13.89 -8.83
CA LEU A 16 5.79 13.29 -9.74
C LEU A 16 5.62 14.11 -11.02
N LEU A 17 5.70 15.44 -10.94
CA LEU A 17 5.70 16.32 -12.10
C LEU A 17 6.96 16.10 -12.96
N GLU A 18 8.15 16.03 -12.35
CA GLU A 18 9.39 15.72 -13.06
C GLU A 18 9.33 14.34 -13.74
N ALA A 19 8.77 13.33 -13.04
CA ALA A 19 8.56 12.01 -13.62
C ALA A 19 7.60 12.07 -14.82
N LYS A 20 6.51 12.84 -14.72
CA LYS A 20 5.54 13.04 -15.80
C LYS A 20 6.18 13.69 -17.03
N GLU A 21 6.96 14.75 -16.81
CA GLU A 21 7.71 15.46 -17.86
C GLU A 21 8.73 14.55 -18.55
N SER A 22 9.31 13.61 -17.79
CA SER A 22 10.21 12.57 -18.30
C SER A 22 9.48 11.44 -19.05
N GLY A 23 8.17 11.52 -19.24
CA GLY A 23 7.35 10.54 -19.96
C GLY A 23 6.80 9.41 -19.09
N CYS A 24 6.99 9.44 -17.76
CA CYS A 24 6.36 8.47 -16.88
C CYS A 24 4.83 8.62 -16.91
N GLN A 25 4.14 7.53 -17.20
CA GLN A 25 2.68 7.51 -17.21
C GLN A 25 2.09 6.94 -15.92
N THR A 26 2.81 6.02 -15.28
CA THR A 26 2.30 5.22 -14.18
C THR A 26 3.37 4.98 -13.13
N PHE A 27 3.06 5.28 -11.88
CA PHE A 27 3.84 4.98 -10.69
C PHE A 27 3.16 3.88 -9.87
N VAL A 28 3.94 2.91 -9.38
CA VAL A 28 3.44 1.78 -8.60
C VAL A 28 3.88 1.95 -7.15
N ASP A 29 2.96 2.38 -6.29
CA ASP A 29 3.23 2.55 -4.87
C ASP A 29 3.14 1.19 -4.15
N CYS A 30 4.29 0.75 -3.65
CA CYS A 30 4.45 -0.54 -2.99
C CYS A 30 4.32 -0.44 -1.46
N THR A 31 3.70 0.60 -0.91
CA THR A 31 3.47 0.76 0.53
C THR A 31 2.23 -0.05 0.93
N PRO A 32 2.37 -1.16 1.69
CA PRO A 32 1.23 -1.96 2.10
C PRO A 32 0.52 -1.39 3.31
N ASP A 33 -0.59 -2.03 3.69
CA ASP A 33 -1.24 -1.76 4.96
C ASP A 33 -0.24 -1.93 6.12
N TYR A 34 -0.46 -1.19 7.21
CA TYR A 34 0.43 -1.09 8.38
C TYR A 34 1.83 -0.48 8.14
N LEU A 35 2.20 -0.11 6.90
CA LEU A 35 3.46 0.58 6.56
C LEU A 35 3.32 2.06 6.20
N GLY A 36 2.10 2.60 6.29
CA GLY A 36 1.85 4.00 5.91
C GLY A 36 1.04 4.18 4.63
N ARG A 37 0.37 3.13 4.11
CA ARG A 37 -0.58 3.29 3.01
C ARG A 37 -1.66 4.32 3.35
N ASP A 38 -1.93 5.22 2.39
CA ASP A 38 -3.02 6.20 2.42
C ASP A 38 -3.49 6.46 0.99
N VAL A 39 -4.59 5.81 0.65
CA VAL A 39 -5.14 5.80 -0.71
C VAL A 39 -5.75 7.15 -1.11
N LEU A 40 -6.13 7.99 -0.16
CA LEU A 40 -6.65 9.33 -0.46
C LEU A 40 -5.53 10.29 -0.82
N LEU A 41 -4.40 10.23 -0.10
CA LEU A 41 -3.19 10.96 -0.46
C LEU A 41 -2.68 10.55 -1.85
N LEU A 42 -2.61 9.23 -2.14
CA LEU A 42 -2.21 8.75 -3.46
C LEU A 42 -3.16 9.21 -4.56
N GLN A 43 -4.47 9.21 -4.30
CA GLN A 43 -5.46 9.73 -5.25
C GLN A 43 -5.28 11.23 -5.51
N GLU A 44 -5.02 12.03 -4.47
CA GLU A 44 -4.76 13.46 -4.60
C GLU A 44 -3.49 13.73 -5.42
N LEU A 45 -2.39 13.06 -5.11
CA LEU A 45 -1.13 13.15 -5.86
C LEU A 45 -1.30 12.76 -7.33
N SER A 46 -2.08 11.70 -7.61
CA SER A 46 -2.37 11.28 -8.98
C SER A 46 -3.13 12.35 -9.76
N LYS A 47 -4.17 12.96 -9.15
CA LYS A 47 -4.94 14.05 -9.76
C LYS A 47 -4.08 15.28 -10.03
N LEU A 48 -3.23 15.67 -9.08
CA LEU A 48 -2.41 16.87 -9.17
C LEU A 48 -1.25 16.73 -10.18
N SER A 49 -0.63 15.55 -10.25
CA SER A 49 0.52 15.30 -11.13
C SER A 49 0.14 14.82 -12.54
N GLY A 50 -1.05 14.24 -12.72
CA GLY A 50 -1.45 13.57 -13.96
C GLY A 50 -0.69 12.25 -14.21
N VAL A 51 0.00 11.71 -13.20
CA VAL A 51 0.58 10.37 -13.21
C VAL A 51 -0.45 9.39 -12.65
N ASN A 52 -0.65 8.25 -13.31
CA ASN A 52 -1.48 7.18 -12.75
C ASN A 52 -0.75 6.55 -11.56
N ILE A 53 -1.40 6.41 -10.41
CA ILE A 53 -0.80 5.76 -9.25
C ILE A 53 -1.55 4.46 -8.95
N LEU A 54 -0.86 3.32 -9.05
CA LEU A 54 -1.39 2.03 -8.61
C LEU A 54 -0.94 1.79 -7.16
N THR A 55 -1.89 1.41 -6.31
CA THR A 55 -1.64 0.97 -4.93
C THR A 55 -1.90 -0.54 -4.79
N ASN A 56 -1.67 -1.07 -3.59
CA ASN A 56 -1.66 -2.49 -3.31
C ASN A 56 -2.51 -2.88 -2.09
N THR A 57 -2.72 -4.17 -1.95
CA THR A 57 -3.11 -4.86 -0.71
C THR A 57 -2.00 -5.82 -0.28
N GLY A 58 -2.07 -6.39 0.92
CA GLY A 58 -1.06 -7.31 1.45
C GLY A 58 -0.29 -6.77 2.65
N PHE A 59 0.72 -7.53 3.11
CA PHE A 59 1.46 -7.26 4.34
C PHE A 59 2.98 -7.37 4.17
N TYR A 60 3.73 -6.69 5.04
CA TYR A 60 5.19 -6.65 5.02
C TYR A 60 5.82 -7.29 6.25
N GLY A 61 6.22 -8.56 6.13
CA GLY A 61 6.90 -9.34 7.16
C GLY A 61 8.43 -9.32 7.11
N ALA A 62 9.06 -8.59 6.17
CA ALA A 62 10.51 -8.64 5.93
C ALA A 62 11.39 -7.92 6.98
N VAL A 63 10.82 -7.51 8.10
CA VAL A 63 11.56 -6.98 9.27
C VAL A 63 11.12 -7.78 10.49
N ASP A 64 11.34 -9.10 10.44
CA ASP A 64 10.95 -10.03 11.51
C ASP A 64 9.49 -9.84 11.95
N ASN A 65 8.59 -9.72 10.97
CA ASN A 65 7.16 -9.47 11.15
C ASN A 65 6.80 -8.21 11.97
N LYS A 66 7.72 -7.26 12.16
CA LYS A 66 7.52 -6.03 12.95
C LYS A 66 6.26 -5.24 12.58
N PHE A 67 5.89 -5.25 11.30
CA PHE A 67 4.75 -4.51 10.78
C PHE A 67 3.56 -5.38 10.39
N VAL A 68 3.63 -6.68 10.67
CA VAL A 68 2.52 -7.59 10.45
C VAL A 68 1.50 -7.39 11.58
N PRO A 69 0.21 -7.17 11.28
CA PRO A 69 -0.79 -6.98 12.32
C PRO A 69 -1.00 -8.26 13.13
N ARG A 70 -1.36 -8.10 14.41
CA ARG A 70 -1.46 -9.24 15.34
C ARG A 70 -2.45 -10.32 14.86
N PHE A 71 -3.59 -9.94 14.29
CA PHE A 71 -4.56 -10.91 13.79
C PHE A 71 -3.99 -11.83 12.70
N ALA A 72 -2.96 -11.38 11.97
CA ALA A 72 -2.39 -12.17 10.89
C ALA A 72 -1.56 -13.37 11.37
N PHE A 73 -1.31 -13.45 12.68
CA PHE A 73 -0.73 -14.63 13.34
C PHE A 73 -1.78 -15.61 13.85
N ASP A 74 -3.04 -15.17 13.96
CA ASP A 74 -4.16 -15.98 14.44
C ASP A 74 -5.02 -16.49 13.28
N GLU A 75 -4.98 -15.79 12.14
CA GLU A 75 -5.79 -16.07 10.95
C GLU A 75 -5.12 -17.05 9.99
N SER A 76 -5.93 -17.97 9.46
CA SER A 76 -5.53 -18.84 8.36
C SER A 76 -5.24 -18.05 7.08
N ALA A 77 -4.50 -18.66 6.16
CA ALA A 77 -4.23 -18.07 4.84
C ALA A 77 -5.53 -17.71 4.08
N GLY A 78 -6.61 -18.48 4.26
CA GLY A 78 -7.92 -18.20 3.66
C GLY A 78 -8.56 -16.92 4.20
N GLN A 79 -8.48 -16.70 5.52
CA GLN A 79 -9.00 -15.48 6.16
C GLN A 79 -8.19 -14.25 5.75
N LEU A 80 -6.86 -14.37 5.63
CA LEU A 80 -6.02 -13.29 5.11
C LEU A 80 -6.34 -12.96 3.64
N ALA A 81 -6.55 -13.98 2.82
CA ALA A 81 -6.96 -13.79 1.43
C ALA A 81 -8.33 -13.11 1.32
N GLU A 82 -9.29 -13.47 2.17
CA GLU A 82 -10.63 -12.86 2.22
C GLU A 82 -10.54 -11.35 2.50
N ARG A 83 -9.63 -10.91 3.36
CA ARG A 83 -9.37 -9.47 3.61
C ARG A 83 -8.91 -8.74 2.35
N TRP A 84 -7.94 -9.31 1.63
CA TRP A 84 -7.41 -8.72 0.41
C TRP A 84 -8.42 -8.72 -0.73
N ILE A 85 -9.24 -9.78 -0.83
CA ILE A 85 -10.38 -9.84 -1.77
C ILE A 85 -11.39 -8.75 -1.42
N ASN A 86 -11.73 -8.59 -0.14
CA ASN A 86 -12.68 -7.58 0.29
C ASN A 86 -12.21 -6.15 -0.07
N GLU A 87 -10.92 -5.83 0.08
CA GLU A 87 -10.36 -4.55 -0.39
C GLU A 87 -10.50 -4.37 -1.91
N TRP A 88 -10.35 -5.45 -2.69
CA TRP A 88 -10.54 -5.41 -4.14
C TRP A 88 -12.00 -5.27 -4.55
N GLU A 89 -12.93 -5.93 -3.85
CA GLU A 89 -14.36 -5.88 -4.15
C GLU A 89 -14.98 -4.55 -3.73
N HIS A 90 -14.67 -4.09 -2.51
CA HIS A 90 -15.37 -2.99 -1.84
C HIS A 90 -14.54 -1.71 -1.70
N GLY A 91 -13.22 -1.79 -1.93
CA GLY A 91 -12.29 -0.67 -1.79
C GLY A 91 -11.55 -0.66 -0.45
N ILE A 92 -10.50 0.17 -0.39
CA ILE A 92 -9.56 0.26 0.74
C ILE A 92 -10.01 1.35 1.71
N ASP A 93 -9.93 1.08 3.02
CA ASP A 93 -10.12 2.04 4.11
C ASP A 93 -11.44 2.85 4.02
N GLY A 94 -12.53 2.21 3.59
CA GLY A 94 -13.83 2.84 3.43
C GLY A 94 -13.95 3.78 2.23
N THR A 95 -12.97 3.75 1.33
CA THR A 95 -12.97 4.51 0.06
C THR A 95 -13.38 3.62 -1.11
N THR A 96 -13.60 4.21 -2.29
CA THR A 96 -13.82 3.47 -3.53
C THR A 96 -12.52 3.08 -4.25
N VAL A 97 -11.35 3.39 -3.67
CA VAL A 97 -10.05 3.08 -4.28
C VAL A 97 -9.76 1.59 -4.08
N LYS A 98 -9.44 0.89 -5.18
CA LYS A 98 -9.15 -0.54 -5.19
C LYS A 98 -7.64 -0.79 -5.36
N PRO A 99 -7.09 -1.86 -4.75
CA PRO A 99 -5.73 -2.28 -5.03
C PRO A 99 -5.60 -2.75 -6.49
N GLY A 100 -4.48 -2.42 -7.13
CA GLY A 100 -4.13 -2.92 -8.46
C GLY A 100 -3.26 -4.19 -8.42
N PHE A 101 -2.67 -4.52 -7.27
CA PHE A 101 -1.80 -5.67 -7.08
C PHE A 101 -1.70 -6.08 -5.61
N ILE A 102 -1.11 -7.26 -5.35
CA ILE A 102 -0.82 -7.76 -4.01
C ILE A 102 0.68 -7.61 -3.75
N LYS A 103 1.04 -6.96 -2.63
CA LYS A 103 2.42 -6.80 -2.16
C LYS A 103 2.61 -7.61 -0.89
N ILE A 104 3.56 -8.56 -0.93
CA ILE A 104 4.03 -9.29 0.26
C ILE A 104 5.51 -9.00 0.46
N GLY A 105 5.95 -8.91 1.72
CA GLY A 105 7.36 -8.89 2.10
C GLY A 105 7.67 -10.02 3.06
N VAL A 106 8.77 -10.74 2.83
CA VAL A 106 9.31 -11.76 3.74
C VAL A 106 10.81 -11.54 3.92
N ASN A 107 11.37 -12.04 5.02
CA ASN A 107 12.81 -12.00 5.25
C ASN A 107 13.57 -12.74 4.14
N SER A 108 14.80 -12.31 3.85
CA SER A 108 15.66 -12.90 2.81
C SER A 108 16.25 -14.26 3.16
N THR A 109 16.14 -14.68 4.42
CA THR A 109 16.71 -15.94 4.93
C THR A 109 15.61 -16.97 5.16
N ASN A 110 15.26 -17.26 6.41
CA ASN A 110 14.26 -18.23 6.77
C ASN A 110 12.88 -17.57 6.86
N LEU A 111 11.85 -18.29 6.41
CA LEU A 111 10.47 -17.91 6.68
C LEU A 111 10.20 -18.01 8.18
N SER A 112 9.62 -16.95 8.74
CA SER A 112 9.11 -16.95 10.11
C SER A 112 7.82 -17.78 10.19
N GLY A 113 7.63 -18.49 11.31
CA GLY A 113 6.33 -19.04 11.62
C GLY A 113 5.36 -17.88 11.89
N MET A 114 4.26 -17.83 11.14
CA MET A 114 3.16 -16.88 11.42
C MET A 114 1.97 -17.57 12.08
N ASN A 115 1.67 -18.81 11.70
CA ASN A 115 0.57 -19.60 12.27
C ASN A 115 1.12 -20.93 12.78
N THR A 116 0.76 -21.32 14.01
CA THR A 116 0.96 -22.67 14.55
C THR A 116 -0.37 -23.37 14.70
#